data_AF-A0A925X6S1-F1
#
_entry.id   AF-A0A925X6S1-F1
#
_cell.length_a   1.000
_cell.length_b   1.000
_cell.length_c   1.000
_cell.angle_alpha   90.00
_cell.angle_beta   90.00
_cell.angle_gamma   90.00
#
_symmetry.space_group_name_H-M   'P 1'
#
loop_
_entity.id
_entity.type
_entity.pdbx_description
1 polymer ?
#
loop_
_entity_poly.entity_id
_entity_poly.type
_entity_poly.pdbx_seq_one_letter_code
_entity_poly.pdbx_strand_id
1 'polypeptide(L)'
;MILLWTCSLLLPFVGVLWARSQDSSNIIVFERDQGTGPDLFWQMALGSSRGRVMISSMRYEALYFSPLSAEQPRLHWHTKTYSNRVTFDTPAGPWHGFELITNVTNGSMARGTEHTIWFPYWALAVPLAIPLVVAGYRRSRITTRHESRLCLSCGYDLRASKDRCPECGEPI
;
A
#
# COMPACT_ATOMS: atom_id res chain seq x y z
N MET A 1 -20.47 3.90 7.24
CA MET A 1 -20.00 3.19 8.45
C MET A 1 -18.92 2.17 8.11
N ILE A 2 -19.17 1.21 7.21
CA ILE A 2 -18.21 0.16 6.80
C ILE A 2 -16.82 0.71 6.41
N LEU A 3 -16.76 1.77 5.59
CA LEU A 3 -15.51 2.39 5.15
C LEU A 3 -14.62 2.90 6.31
N LEU A 4 -15.23 3.42 7.39
CA LEU A 4 -14.46 3.91 8.54
C LEU A 4 -13.89 2.75 9.35
N TRP A 5 -14.64 1.65 9.48
CA TRP A 5 -14.16 0.44 10.15
C TRP A 5 -13.00 -0.20 9.38
N THR A 6 -13.10 -0.30 8.06
CA THR A 6 -12.02 -0.84 7.23
C THR A 6 -10.77 0.04 7.31
N CYS A 7 -10.89 1.37 7.20
CA CYS A 7 -9.75 2.28 7.35
C CYS A 7 -9.11 2.21 8.74
N SER A 8 -9.92 2.12 9.80
CA SER A 8 -9.44 2.02 11.18
C SER A 8 -8.64 0.73 11.45
N LEU A 9 -8.99 -0.38 10.78
CA LEU A 9 -8.25 -1.64 10.88
C LEU A 9 -7.02 -1.68 9.97
N LEU A 10 -7.10 -1.12 8.76
CA LEU A 10 -6.01 -1.17 7.78
C LEU A 10 -4.85 -0.23 8.11
N LEU A 11 -5.12 0.94 8.69
CA LEU A 11 -4.08 1.92 9.03
C LEU A 11 -3.03 1.40 10.04
N PRO A 12 -3.39 0.78 11.19
CA PRO A 12 -2.41 0.20 12.10
C PRO A 12 -1.69 -1.00 11.48
N PHE A 13 -2.37 -1.78 10.63
CA PHE A 13 -1.73 -2.87 9.89
C PHE A 13 -0.63 -2.34 8.95
N VAL A 14 -0.91 -1.25 8.22
CA VAL A 14 0.11 -0.53 7.42
C VAL A 14 1.26 -0.03 8.29
N GLY A 15 0.98 0.48 9.50
CA GLY A 15 2.01 0.91 10.45
C GLY A 15 2.91 -0.24 10.93
N VAL A 16 2.32 -1.40 11.26
CA VAL A 16 3.07 -2.61 11.65
C VAL A 16 3.95 -3.10 10.50
N LEU A 17 3.41 -3.15 9.28
CA LEU A 17 4.18 -3.53 8.10
C LEU A 17 5.32 -2.56 7.81
N TRP A 18 5.09 -1.25 7.96
CA TRP A 18 6.13 -0.23 7.83
C TRP A 18 7.24 -0.44 8.86
N ALA A 19 6.89 -0.63 10.14
CA ALA A 19 7.88 -0.85 11.19
C ALA A 19 8.69 -2.13 10.93
N ARG A 20 8.01 -3.23 10.61
CA ARG A 20 8.65 -4.51 10.27
C ARG A 20 9.57 -4.41 9.04
N SER A 21 9.22 -3.56 8.07
CA SER A 21 10.01 -3.36 6.85
C SER A 21 11.37 -2.70 7.11
N GLN A 22 11.58 -2.07 8.28
CA GLN A 22 12.87 -1.48 8.65
C GLN A 22 13.90 -2.56 9.02
N ASP A 23 13.45 -3.65 9.64
CA ASP A 23 14.32 -4.72 10.12
C ASP A 23 14.37 -5.92 9.17
N SER A 24 13.32 -6.14 8.38
CA SER A 24 13.18 -7.33 7.54
C SER A 24 12.67 -6.99 6.13
N SER A 25 13.20 -7.70 5.13
CA SER A 25 12.68 -7.64 3.76
C SER A 25 11.90 -8.91 3.44
N ASN A 26 10.67 -8.74 2.98
CA ASN A 26 9.79 -9.86 2.64
C ASN A 26 9.40 -9.75 1.17
N ILE A 27 9.50 -10.85 0.43
CA ILE A 27 9.03 -10.94 -0.94
C ILE A 27 8.16 -12.19 -1.13
N ILE A 28 7.07 -12.02 -1.85
CA ILE A 28 6.22 -13.11 -2.31
C ILE A 28 6.37 -13.13 -3.83
N VAL A 29 6.80 -14.26 -4.37
CA VAL A 29 6.99 -14.44 -5.81
C VAL A 29 5.94 -15.42 -6.31
N PHE A 30 5.24 -15.00 -7.35
CA PHE A 30 4.28 -15.79 -8.12
C PHE A 30 4.92 -16.10 -9.45
N GLU A 31 5.04 -17.38 -9.77
CA GLU A 31 5.67 -17.84 -10.98
C GLU A 31 4.69 -18.67 -11.78
N ARG A 32 4.65 -18.38 -13.08
CA ARG A 32 3.81 -19.10 -14.03
C ARG A 32 4.66 -19.53 -15.21
N ASP A 33 4.69 -20.83 -15.43
CA ASP A 33 5.26 -21.41 -16.65
C ASP A 33 4.24 -21.25 -17.80
N GLN A 34 4.69 -20.62 -18.89
CA GLN A 34 3.87 -20.35 -20.06
C GLN A 34 4.04 -21.41 -21.16
N GLY A 35 4.98 -22.36 -21.01
CA GLY A 35 5.16 -23.53 -21.85
C GLY A 35 4.98 -23.31 -23.36
N THR A 36 6.03 -22.84 -24.05
CA THR A 36 6.51 -23.31 -25.38
C THR A 36 7.66 -22.44 -25.91
N GLY A 37 8.77 -23.10 -26.29
CA GLY A 37 10.07 -22.47 -26.62
C GLY A 37 11.09 -22.66 -25.48
N PRO A 38 12.34 -22.19 -25.60
CA PRO A 38 13.23 -22.06 -24.44
C PRO A 38 12.42 -21.38 -23.32
N ASP A 39 12.29 -22.06 -22.18
CA ASP A 39 11.14 -21.94 -21.29
C ASP A 39 10.88 -20.47 -20.89
N LEU A 40 9.79 -19.89 -21.41
CA LEU A 40 9.40 -18.51 -21.15
C LEU A 40 8.63 -18.47 -19.82
N PHE A 41 9.27 -17.91 -18.81
CA PHE A 41 8.68 -17.72 -17.49
C PHE A 41 8.12 -16.31 -17.34
N TRP A 42 6.99 -16.25 -16.66
CA TRP A 42 6.46 -15.00 -16.14
C TRP A 42 6.44 -15.05 -14.62
N GLN A 43 7.04 -14.04 -14.00
CA GLN A 43 7.06 -13.88 -12.57
C GLN A 43 6.47 -12.53 -12.16
N MET A 44 5.68 -12.54 -11.10
CA MET A 44 5.25 -11.35 -10.37
C MET A 44 5.77 -11.43 -8.96
N ALA A 45 6.27 -10.31 -8.43
CA ALA A 45 6.75 -10.25 -7.06
C ALA A 45 6.13 -9.07 -6.29
N LEU A 46 5.72 -9.35 -5.06
CA LEU A 46 5.27 -8.37 -4.08
C LEU A 46 6.28 -8.30 -2.96
N GLY A 47 6.90 -7.14 -2.76
CA GLY A 47 7.97 -6.94 -1.79
C GLY A 47 7.67 -5.84 -0.79
N SER A 48 8.32 -5.91 0.37
CA SER A 48 8.35 -4.84 1.36
C SER A 48 9.75 -4.72 1.96
N SER A 49 10.30 -3.50 1.97
CA SER A 49 11.62 -3.19 2.51
C SER A 49 11.79 -1.69 2.75
N ARG A 50 12.45 -1.30 3.85
CA ARG A 50 12.85 0.08 4.21
C ARG A 50 11.73 1.12 4.05
N GLY A 51 10.55 0.81 4.54
CA GLY A 51 9.41 1.72 4.46
C GLY A 51 8.81 1.87 3.07
N ARG A 52 9.15 0.99 2.12
CA ARG A 52 8.60 0.94 0.77
C ARG A 52 8.00 -0.43 0.46
N VAL A 53 7.05 -0.42 -0.47
CA VAL A 53 6.42 -1.59 -1.07
C VAL A 53 6.87 -1.66 -2.53
N MET A 54 7.09 -2.88 -3.00
CA MET A 54 7.50 -3.19 -4.35
C MET A 54 6.45 -4.04 -5.05
N ILE A 55 6.19 -3.72 -6.31
CA ILE A 55 5.54 -4.62 -7.25
C ILE A 55 6.49 -4.79 -8.43
N SER A 56 6.91 -6.02 -8.70
CA SER A 56 7.75 -6.34 -9.85
C SER A 56 7.04 -7.32 -10.78
N SER A 57 7.23 -7.16 -12.08
CA SER A 57 6.84 -8.11 -13.11
C SER A 57 8.05 -8.38 -13.99
N MET A 58 8.41 -9.66 -14.10
CA MET A 58 9.54 -10.12 -14.90
C MET A 58 9.06 -11.12 -15.94
N ARG A 59 9.50 -10.94 -17.18
CA ARG A 59 9.41 -11.96 -18.24
C ARG A 59 10.82 -12.37 -18.58
N TYR A 60 11.14 -13.65 -18.46
CA TYR A 60 12.45 -14.15 -18.84
C TYR A 60 12.38 -15.51 -19.50
N GLU A 61 13.33 -15.71 -20.40
CA GLU A 61 13.64 -16.95 -21.07
C GLU A 61 14.86 -17.54 -20.37
N ALA A 62 14.77 -18.79 -19.94
CA ALA A 62 15.90 -19.45 -19.33
C ALA A 62 16.78 -20.10 -20.40
N LEU A 63 18.02 -19.65 -20.50
CA LEU A 63 18.97 -20.06 -21.54
C LEU A 63 19.81 -21.27 -21.14
N TYR A 64 19.79 -21.63 -19.85
CA TYR A 64 20.53 -22.75 -19.29
C TYR A 64 19.75 -23.42 -18.16
N PHE A 65 18.64 -24.10 -18.47
CA PHE A 65 18.03 -25.03 -17.51
C PHE A 65 18.81 -26.35 -17.52
N SER A 66 19.34 -26.74 -16.36
CA SER A 66 19.51 -28.16 -16.07
C SER A 66 18.11 -28.68 -15.73
N PRO A 67 17.63 -29.81 -16.30
CA PRO A 67 16.29 -30.30 -16.05
C PRO A 67 16.16 -30.62 -14.56
N LEU A 68 15.52 -29.73 -13.80
CA LEU A 68 15.10 -30.03 -12.44
C LEU A 68 14.03 -31.12 -12.56
N SER A 69 14.37 -32.30 -12.05
CA SER A 69 13.70 -33.58 -12.21
C SER A 69 12.35 -33.70 -11.47
N ALA A 70 11.55 -32.65 -11.40
CA ALA A 70 10.24 -32.69 -10.78
C ALA A 70 9.26 -31.82 -11.59
N GLU A 71 8.15 -32.43 -12.00
CA GLU A 71 6.98 -31.72 -12.53
C GLU A 71 6.60 -30.59 -11.57
N GLN A 72 7.02 -29.36 -11.88
CA GLN A 72 6.52 -28.20 -11.14
C GLN A 72 5.12 -27.89 -11.66
N PRO A 73 4.16 -27.58 -10.75
CA PRO A 73 2.85 -27.16 -11.18
C PRO A 73 2.96 -25.87 -12.01
N ARG A 74 2.18 -25.76 -13.09
CA ARG A 74 2.18 -24.61 -14.02
C ARG A 74 2.04 -23.23 -13.36
N LEU A 75 1.51 -23.20 -12.15
CA LEU A 75 1.44 -22.00 -11.30
C LEU A 75 1.91 -22.39 -9.91
N HIS A 76 2.98 -21.76 -9.44
CA HIS A 76 3.42 -21.89 -8.05
C HIS A 76 3.73 -20.52 -7.47
N TRP A 77 3.60 -20.42 -6.16
CA TRP A 77 4.04 -19.26 -5.40
C TRP A 77 5.01 -19.73 -4.34
N HIS A 78 5.99 -18.89 -4.07
CA HIS A 78 6.94 -19.13 -3.00
C HIS A 78 7.23 -17.82 -2.29
N THR A 79 7.40 -17.89 -0.98
CA THR A 79 7.80 -16.76 -0.17
C THR A 79 9.29 -16.84 0.09
N LYS A 80 9.98 -15.71 -0.03
CA LYS A 80 11.36 -15.58 0.44
C LYS A 80 11.38 -14.47 1.48
N THR A 81 11.74 -14.83 2.69
CA THR A 81 12.07 -13.85 3.74
C THR A 81 13.58 -13.73 3.75
N TYR A 82 14.07 -12.55 3.39
CA TYR A 82 15.50 -12.28 3.44
C TYR A 82 15.83 -11.70 4.81
N SER A 83 16.59 -12.44 5.61
CA SER A 83 17.06 -12.02 6.94
C SER A 83 18.16 -10.95 6.84
N ASN A 84 18.90 -10.92 5.74
CA ASN A 84 19.85 -9.87 5.41
C ASN A 84 19.24 -8.86 4.44
N ARG A 85 19.81 -7.65 4.43
CA ARG A 85 19.56 -6.54 3.49
C ARG A 85 19.92 -6.96 2.05
N VAL A 86 19.18 -7.92 1.48
CA VAL A 86 19.38 -8.37 0.11
C VAL A 86 18.99 -7.22 -0.79
N THR A 87 20.02 -6.52 -1.30
CA THR A 87 20.14 -5.85 -2.61
C THR A 87 18.88 -5.30 -3.27
N PHE A 88 17.95 -4.75 -2.49
CA PHE A 88 16.99 -3.73 -2.91
C PHE A 88 17.47 -2.36 -2.41
N ASP A 89 18.79 -2.21 -2.29
CA ASP A 89 19.48 -0.93 -2.13
C ASP A 89 19.42 -0.14 -3.44
N THR A 90 18.22 0.11 -3.97
CA THR A 90 18.05 1.35 -4.71
C THR A 90 17.99 2.46 -3.66
N PRO A 91 18.94 3.42 -3.67
CA PRO A 91 18.78 4.63 -2.88
C PRO A 91 17.37 5.16 -3.13
N ALA A 92 16.66 5.61 -2.10
CA ALA A 92 15.36 6.23 -2.32
C ALA A 92 15.55 7.31 -3.39
N GLY A 93 15.03 7.07 -4.59
CA GLY A 93 15.19 7.97 -5.72
C GLY A 93 14.68 9.36 -5.35
N PRO A 94 14.99 10.39 -6.16
CA PRO A 94 14.71 11.80 -5.83
C PRO A 94 13.21 12.10 -5.56
N TRP A 95 12.32 11.16 -5.89
CA TRP A 95 10.87 11.27 -5.80
C TRP A 95 10.29 10.78 -4.47
N HIS A 96 10.95 11.13 -3.34
CA HIS A 96 10.42 10.85 -1.99
C HIS A 96 10.03 9.38 -1.74
N GLY A 97 10.76 8.44 -2.34
CA GLY A 97 10.54 7.00 -2.20
C GLY A 97 9.71 6.32 -3.29
N PHE A 98 9.20 7.06 -4.29
CA PHE A 98 8.66 6.47 -5.52
C PHE A 98 9.77 6.19 -6.53
N GLU A 99 9.67 5.04 -7.20
CA GLU A 99 10.68 4.64 -8.17
C GLU A 99 10.07 3.71 -9.21
N LEU A 100 10.41 3.92 -10.49
CA LEU A 100 10.13 2.98 -11.56
C LEU A 100 11.47 2.55 -12.14
N ILE A 101 11.74 1.26 -12.04
CA ILE A 101 12.99 0.66 -12.50
C ILE A 101 12.63 -0.33 -13.60
N THR A 102 13.39 -0.29 -14.70
CA THR A 102 13.34 -1.33 -15.72
C THR A 102 14.72 -1.93 -15.85
N ASN A 103 14.84 -3.21 -15.51
CA ASN A 103 16.08 -3.95 -15.64
C ASN A 103 15.96 -4.88 -16.84
N VAL A 104 16.96 -4.86 -17.72
CA VAL A 104 17.08 -5.86 -18.78
C VAL A 104 18.17 -6.83 -18.34
N THR A 105 17.76 -8.07 -18.07
CA THR A 105 18.69 -9.16 -17.78
C THR A 105 19.08 -9.79 -19.11
N ASN A 106 20.37 -9.83 -19.41
CA ASN A 106 20.91 -10.53 -20.57
C ASN A 106 22.16 -11.30 -20.15
N GLY A 107 21.95 -12.31 -19.31
CA GLY A 107 23.01 -13.14 -18.76
C GLY A 107 23.14 -14.47 -19.49
N SER A 108 24.20 -15.21 -19.17
CA SER A 108 24.41 -16.56 -19.70
C SER A 108 23.36 -17.58 -19.26
N MET A 109 22.64 -17.31 -18.15
CA MET A 109 21.64 -18.22 -17.57
C MET A 109 20.20 -17.87 -17.97
N ALA A 110 19.90 -16.58 -18.14
CA ALA A 110 18.56 -16.11 -18.47
C ALA A 110 18.62 -14.76 -19.19
N ARG A 111 17.63 -14.54 -20.06
CA ARG A 111 17.40 -13.25 -20.71
C ARG A 111 15.97 -12.81 -20.47
N GLY A 112 15.77 -11.57 -20.05
CA GLY A 112 14.45 -11.08 -19.74
C GLY A 112 14.41 -9.60 -19.43
N THR A 113 13.19 -9.10 -19.24
CA THR A 113 12.94 -7.72 -18.82
C THR A 113 12.13 -7.75 -17.54
N GLU A 114 12.58 -7.00 -16.55
CA GLU A 114 11.92 -6.77 -15.29
C GLU A 114 11.46 -5.31 -15.23
N HIS A 115 10.19 -5.11 -14.86
CA HIS A 115 9.65 -3.80 -14.53
C HIS A 115 9.26 -3.79 -13.06
N THR A 116 9.80 -2.86 -12.30
CA THR A 116 9.62 -2.76 -10.86
C THR A 116 9.13 -1.37 -10.48
N ILE A 117 8.06 -1.32 -9.71
CA ILE A 117 7.52 -0.09 -9.13
C ILE A 117 7.71 -0.16 -7.63
N TRP A 118 8.35 0.87 -7.08
CA TRP A 118 8.44 1.13 -5.66
C TRP A 118 7.56 2.30 -5.27
N PHE A 119 6.89 2.18 -4.14
CA PHE A 119 6.17 3.29 -3.52
C PHE A 119 6.26 3.21 -2.00
N PRO A 120 6.28 4.35 -1.31
CA PRO A 120 6.42 4.39 0.13
C PRO A 120 5.11 4.04 0.85
N TYR A 121 5.20 3.47 2.06
CA TYR A 121 4.00 3.13 2.84
C TYR A 121 3.11 4.32 3.18
N TRP A 122 3.67 5.54 3.25
CA TRP A 122 2.86 6.73 3.48
C TRP A 122 1.86 6.98 2.33
N ALA A 123 2.17 6.52 1.11
CA ALA A 123 1.24 6.59 -0.02
C ALA A 123 -0.01 5.71 0.19
N LEU A 124 0.09 4.67 1.01
CA LEU A 124 -1.05 3.85 1.46
C LEU A 124 -1.70 4.44 2.72
N ALA A 125 -0.90 4.98 3.64
CA ALA A 125 -1.40 5.51 4.92
C ALA A 125 -2.27 6.77 4.73
N VAL A 126 -1.87 7.71 3.86
CA VAL A 126 -2.59 8.96 3.63
C VAL A 126 -4.04 8.73 3.19
N PRO A 127 -4.36 7.96 2.13
CA PRO A 127 -5.75 7.75 1.72
C PRO A 127 -6.57 7.00 2.76
N LEU A 128 -5.95 6.13 3.57
CA LEU A 128 -6.62 5.45 4.69
C LEU A 128 -6.90 6.40 5.87
N ALA A 129 -6.06 7.41 6.10
CA ALA A 129 -6.22 8.37 7.19
C ALA A 129 -7.28 9.45 6.89
N ILE A 130 -7.42 9.88 5.63
CA ILE A 130 -8.38 10.94 5.22
C ILE A 130 -9.79 10.74 5.78
N PRO A 131 -10.47 9.60 5.57
CA PRO A 131 -11.85 9.43 6.05
C PRO A 131 -11.95 9.46 7.58
N LEU A 132 -10.92 9.00 8.30
CA LEU A 132 -10.87 9.04 9.77
C LEU A 132 -10.74 10.47 10.28
N VAL A 133 -9.85 11.26 9.68
CA VAL A 133 -9.64 12.67 10.04
C VAL A 133 -10.89 13.49 9.75
N VAL A 134 -11.50 13.31 8.57
CA VAL A 134 -12.73 14.03 8.19
C VAL A 134 -13.90 13.68 9.12
N ALA A 135 -14.06 12.39 9.47
CA ALA A 135 -15.10 11.96 10.40
C ALA A 135 -14.86 12.51 11.82
N GLY A 136 -13.61 12.49 12.30
CA GLY A 136 -13.22 13.05 13.60
C GLY A 136 -13.46 14.56 13.67
N TYR A 137 -13.05 15.31 12.64
CA TYR A 137 -13.25 16.76 12.55
C TYR A 137 -14.74 17.13 12.55
N ARG A 138 -15.56 16.43 11.75
CA ARG A 138 -17.01 16.64 11.73
C ARG A 138 -17.65 16.37 13.10
N ARG A 139 -17.25 15.28 13.75
CA ARG A 139 -17.78 14.92 15.08
C ARG A 139 -17.38 15.94 16.14
N SER A 140 -16.12 16.34 16.18
CA SER A 140 -15.63 17.38 17.11
C SER A 140 -16.35 18.72 16.89
N ARG A 141 -16.56 19.14 15.64
CA ARG A 141 -17.28 20.40 15.36
C ARG A 141 -18.73 20.36 15.85
N ILE A 142 -19.40 19.21 15.72
CA ILE A 142 -20.77 19.03 16.22
C ILE A 142 -20.78 19.04 17.76
N THR A 143 -19.88 18.30 18.42
CA THR A 143 -19.83 18.23 19.88
C THR A 143 -19.48 19.58 20.49
N THR A 144 -18.47 20.29 19.97
CA THR A 144 -18.07 21.60 20.47
C THR A 144 -19.18 22.64 20.29
N ARG A 145 -19.91 22.63 19.17
CA ARG A 145 -21.07 23.52 18.96
C ARG A 145 -22.23 23.16 19.91
N HIS A 146 -22.51 21.88 20.08
CA HIS A 146 -23.55 21.40 21.00
C HIS A 146 -23.23 21.76 22.46
N GLU A 147 -22.00 21.53 22.93
CA GLU A 147 -21.54 21.89 24.27
C GLU A 147 -21.54 23.40 24.50
N SER A 148 -21.22 24.18 23.46
CA SER A 148 -21.23 25.63 23.53
C SER A 148 -22.64 26.24 23.38
N ARG A 149 -23.69 25.40 23.23
CA ARG A 149 -25.06 25.81 22.89
C ARG A 149 -25.12 26.72 21.66
N LEU A 150 -24.27 26.48 20.67
CA LEU A 150 -24.26 27.22 19.41
C LEU A 150 -25.06 26.46 18.35
N CYS A 151 -25.75 27.20 17.48
CA CYS A 151 -26.44 26.61 16.34
C CYS A 151 -25.46 25.84 15.44
N LEU A 152 -25.82 24.61 15.07
CA LEU A 152 -25.00 23.75 14.20
C LEU A 152 -24.88 24.29 12.77
N SER A 153 -25.82 25.12 12.33
CA SER A 153 -25.84 25.73 10.99
C SER A 153 -25.00 27.02 10.94
N CYS A 154 -25.40 28.05 11.71
CA CYS A 154 -24.79 29.39 11.63
C CYS A 154 -23.79 29.72 12.75
N GLY A 155 -23.81 29.01 13.89
CA GLY A 155 -22.94 29.30 15.03
C GLY A 155 -23.47 30.36 16.02
N TYR A 156 -24.74 30.74 15.95
CA TYR A 156 -25.38 31.67 16.90
C TYR A 156 -25.54 31.06 18.30
N ASP A 157 -25.42 31.86 19.36
CA ASP A 157 -25.62 31.40 20.75
C ASP A 157 -27.11 31.17 21.07
N LEU A 158 -27.47 29.89 21.25
CA LEU A 158 -28.83 29.44 21.53
C LEU A 158 -29.19 29.50 23.02
N ARG A 159 -28.32 30.00 23.91
CA ARG A 159 -28.63 30.13 25.34
C ARG A 159 -29.92 30.90 25.63
N ALA A 160 -30.27 31.86 24.77
CA ALA A 160 -31.48 32.67 24.90
C ALA A 160 -32.66 32.20 24.01
N SER A 161 -32.46 31.20 23.14
CA SER A 161 -33.45 30.76 22.15
C SER A 161 -33.97 29.35 22.46
N LYS A 162 -35.28 29.11 22.29
CA LYS A 162 -35.94 27.86 22.74
C LYS A 162 -36.37 26.92 21.61
N ASP A 163 -36.95 27.45 20.53
CA ASP A 163 -37.55 26.60 19.49
C ASP A 163 -36.82 26.65 18.13
N ARG A 164 -36.26 27.81 17.75
CA ARG A 164 -35.54 28.03 16.48
C ARG A 164 -34.40 29.02 16.65
N CYS A 165 -33.39 28.93 15.78
CA CYS A 165 -32.32 29.92 15.71
C CYS A 165 -32.84 31.25 15.15
N PRO A 166 -32.61 32.40 15.81
CA PRO A 166 -33.10 33.70 15.34
C PRO A 166 -32.40 34.19 14.06
N GLU A 167 -31.18 33.71 13.78
CA GLU A 167 -30.44 34.12 12.57
C GLU A 167 -30.78 33.26 11.35
N CYS A 168 -30.85 31.93 11.50
CA CYS A 168 -31.00 31.02 10.35
C CYS A 168 -32.33 30.26 10.32
N GLY A 169 -33.19 30.38 11.33
CA GLY A 169 -34.51 29.73 11.38
C GLY A 169 -34.50 28.21 11.59
N GLU A 170 -33.32 27.59 11.67
CA GLU A 170 -33.16 26.16 11.89
C GLU A 170 -33.72 25.77 13.27
N PRO A 171 -34.48 24.66 13.37
CA PRO A 171 -34.92 24.14 14.67
C PRO A 171 -33.71 23.78 15.55
N ILE A 172 -33.85 24.06 16.85
CA ILE A 172 -32.81 23.83 17.88
C ILE A 172 -32.79 22.37 18.32
#